data_AF-A0A2T0K4M6-F1
#
_entry.id   AF-A0A2T0K4M6-F1
#
_cell.length_a   1.000
_cell.length_b   1.000
_cell.length_c   1.000
_cell.angle_alpha   90.00
_cell.angle_beta   90.00
_cell.angle_gamma   90.00
#
_symmetry.space_group_name_H-M   'P 1'
#
loop_
_entity.id
_entity.type
_entity.pdbx_description
1 polymer ?
#
loop_
_entity_poly.entity_id
_entity_poly.type
_entity_poly.pdbx_seq_one_letter_code
_entity_poly.pdbx_strand_id
1 'polypeptide(L)' 'MDPLLLLLREEMSRKLSEAAGTMAATMEVLSATRQVAGDVCGTESLRVAIEELGVTHDRLLGQARALNACTPRPVGG' A
#
# COMPACT_ATOMS: atom_id res chain seq x y z
N MET A 1 -23.10 16.36 -2.86
CA MET A 1 -22.00 15.80 -2.05
C MET A 1 -21.12 16.96 -1.61
N ASP A 2 -20.67 16.98 -0.36
CA ASP A 2 -19.87 18.09 0.15
C ASP A 2 -18.50 18.13 -0.57
N PRO A 3 -18.11 19.26 -1.18
CA PRO A 3 -16.86 19.37 -1.94
C PRO A 3 -15.61 19.18 -1.06
N LEU A 4 -15.68 19.48 0.24
CA LEU A 4 -14.58 19.21 1.18
C LEU A 4 -14.41 17.72 1.44
N LEU A 5 -15.52 16.96 1.50
CA LEU A 5 -15.45 15.50 1.66
C LEU A 5 -14.85 14.81 0.42
N LEU A 6 -15.09 15.35 -0.77
CA LEU A 6 -14.46 14.90 -2.01
C LEU A 6 -12.94 15.10 -1.99
N LEU A 7 -12.50 16.32 -1.67
CA LEU A 7 -11.08 16.68 -1.58
C LEU A 7 -10.36 15.87 -0.50
N LEU A 8 -10.97 15.73 0.68
CA LEU A 8 -10.41 14.92 1.77
C LEU A 8 -10.22 13.47 1.35
N ARG A 9 -11.19 12.90 0.63
CA ARG A 9 -11.13 11.52 0.13
C ARG A 9 -10.01 11.33 -0.89
N GLU A 10 -9.88 12.24 -1.85
CA GLU A 10 -8.82 12.20 -2.85
C GLU A 10 -7.44 12.31 -2.20
N GLU A 11 -7.29 13.23 -1.25
CA GLU A 11 -6.05 13.40 -0.47
C GLU A 11 -5.70 12.14 0.33
N MET A 12 -6.69 11.52 1.01
CA MET A 12 -6.48 10.29 1.76
C MET A 12 -6.12 9.12 0.85
N SER A 13 -6.81 8.97 -0.29
CA SER A 13 -6.46 7.96 -1.28
C SER A 13 -5.04 8.15 -1.81
N ARG A 14 -4.62 9.39 -2.06
CA ARG A 14 -3.27 9.70 -2.53
C ARG A 14 -2.23 9.30 -1.48
N LYS A 15 -2.41 9.72 -0.23
CA LYS A 15 -1.50 9.38 0.88
C LYS A 15 -1.37 7.88 1.10
N LEU A 16 -2.47 7.14 1.04
CA LEU A 16 -2.44 5.68 1.18
C LEU A 16 -1.67 5.02 0.02
N SER A 17 -1.82 5.56 -1.20
CA SER A 17 -1.11 5.07 -2.39
C SER A 17 0.40 5.40 -2.32
N GLU A 18 0.76 6.60 -1.87
CA GLU A 18 2.16 7.02 -1.64
C GLU A 18 2.83 6.15 -0.56
N ALA A 19 2.14 5.89 0.54
CA ALA A 19 2.61 5.00 1.59
C ALA A 19 2.82 3.57 1.05
N ALA A 20 1.85 3.02 0.32
CA ALA A 20 2.00 1.72 -0.33
C ALA A 20 3.20 1.69 -1.29
N GLY A 21 3.38 2.72 -2.13
CA GLY A 21 4.55 2.82 -3.01
C GLY A 21 5.88 2.81 -2.27
N THR A 22 5.96 3.47 -1.11
CA THR A 22 7.16 3.48 -0.25
C THR A 22 7.44 2.07 0.32
N MET A 23 6.39 1.35 0.72
CA MET A 23 6.51 -0.03 1.19
C MET A 23 6.98 -0.97 0.07
N ALA A 24 6.48 -0.79 -1.16
CA ALA A 24 6.93 -1.55 -2.33
C ALA A 24 8.43 -1.34 -2.59
N ALA A 25 8.89 -0.10 -2.60
CA ALA A 25 10.31 0.20 -2.75
C ALA A 25 11.17 -0.42 -1.62
N THR A 26 10.66 -0.42 -0.39
CA THR A 26 11.35 -1.05 0.74
C THR A 26 11.44 -2.57 0.58
N MET A 27 10.36 -3.23 0.13
CA MET A 27 10.36 -4.65 -0.17
C MET A 27 11.34 -5.03 -1.29
N GLU A 28 11.47 -4.20 -2.32
CA GLU A 28 12.47 -4.40 -3.39
C GLU A 28 13.89 -4.38 -2.83
N VAL A 29 14.23 -3.39 -2.00
CA VAL A 29 15.55 -3.29 -1.36
C VAL A 29 15.82 -4.48 -0.44
N LEU A 30 14.85 -4.89 0.37
CA LEU A 30 14.99 -6.06 1.25
C LEU A 30 15.14 -7.36 0.46
N SER A 31 14.39 -7.49 -0.64
CA SER A 31 14.49 -8.66 -1.54
C SER A 31 15.84 -8.73 -2.23
N ALA A 32 16.36 -7.59 -2.71
CA ALA A 32 17.70 -7.51 -3.28
C ALA A 32 18.78 -7.82 -2.23
N THR A 33 18.62 -7.29 -1.01
CA THR A 33 19.53 -7.57 0.12
C THR A 33 19.55 -9.07 0.44
N ARG A 34 18.39 -9.72 0.46
CA ARG A 34 18.28 -11.17 0.65
C ARG A 34 18.95 -11.96 -0.47
N GLN A 35 18.78 -11.54 -1.73
CA GLN A 35 19.45 -12.19 -2.87
C GLN A 35 20.98 -12.08 -2.76
N VAL A 36 21.51 -10.92 -2.36
CA VAL A 36 22.95 -10.71 -2.17
C VAL A 36 23.48 -11.52 -0.98
N ALA A 37 22.73 -11.57 0.12
CA ALA A 37 23.11 -12.37 1.29
C ALA A 37 23.11 -13.88 0.99
N GLY A 38 22.20 -14.36 0.13
CA GLY A 38 21.96 -15.79 -0.10
C GLY A 38 21.11 -16.43 1.02
N ASP A 39 20.78 -17.72 0.90
CA ASP A 39 20.05 -18.47 1.93
C ASP A 39 20.97 -18.88 3.10
N VAL A 40 21.62 -17.90 3.71
CA VAL A 40 22.41 -18.09 4.94
C VAL A 40 21.47 -18.10 6.15
N CYS A 41 21.79 -18.89 7.17
CA CYS A 41 21.12 -18.83 8.46
C CYS A 41 21.10 -17.38 8.98
N GLY A 42 19.90 -16.78 9.02
CA GLY A 42 19.69 -15.39 9.46
C GLY A 42 18.81 -14.54 8.53
N THR A 43 18.57 -14.96 7.29
CA THR A 43 17.68 -14.23 6.36
C THR A 43 16.19 -14.49 6.59
N GLU A 44 15.84 -15.38 7.52
CA GLU A 44 14.45 -15.66 7.90
C GLU A 44 13.74 -14.41 8.43
N SER A 45 14.43 -13.59 9.23
CA SER A 45 13.88 -12.31 9.68
C SER A 45 13.63 -11.34 8.52
N LEU A 46 14.47 -11.37 7.47
CA LEU A 46 14.24 -10.59 6.25
C LEU A 46 13.02 -11.12 5.47
N ARG A 47 12.85 -12.44 5.40
CA ARG A 47 11.69 -13.06 4.75
C ARG A 47 10.39 -12.65 5.43
N VAL A 48 10.34 -12.76 6.76
CA VAL A 48 9.18 -12.34 7.57
C VAL A 48 8.91 -10.84 7.40
N ALA A 49 9.94 -10.00 7.45
CA ALA A 49 9.78 -8.56 7.24
C ALA A 49 9.19 -8.22 5.85
N ILE A 50 9.65 -8.88 4.79
CA ILE A 50 9.10 -8.69 3.43
C ILE A 50 7.62 -9.11 3.39
N GLU A 51 7.27 -10.24 4.03
CA GLU A 51 5.90 -10.75 4.07
C GLU A 51 4.95 -9.82 4.84
N GLU A 52 5.37 -9.32 6.00
CA GLU A 52 4.60 -8.35 6.79
C GLU A 52 4.42 -7.01 6.05
N LEU A 53 5.46 -6.54 5.36
CA LEU A 53 5.39 -5.36 4.50
C LEU A 53 4.41 -5.59 3.33
N GLY A 54 4.39 -6.79 2.74
CA GLY A 54 3.48 -7.16 1.66
C GLY A 54 2.02 -7.14 2.10
N VAL A 55 1.72 -7.75 3.24
CA VAL A 55 0.36 -7.73 3.83
C VAL A 55 -0.11 -6.30 4.09
N THR A 56 0.78 -5.45 4.61
CA THR A 56 0.45 -4.05 4.92
C THR A 56 0.28 -3.22 3.65
N HIS A 57 1.14 -3.41 2.65
CA HIS A 57 1.02 -2.81 1.32
C HIS A 57 -0.35 -3.09 0.70
N ASP A 58 -0.77 -4.35 0.68
CA ASP A 58 -2.03 -4.77 0.08
C ASP A 58 -3.24 -4.20 0.82
N ARG A 59 -3.14 -4.11 2.16
CA ARG A 59 -4.15 -3.46 2.99
C ARG A 59 -4.30 -1.98 2.66
N LEU A 60 -3.20 -1.24 2.51
CA LEU A 60 -3.23 0.19 2.16
C LEU A 60 -3.85 0.42 0.77
N LEU A 61 -3.49 -0.40 -0.22
CA LEU A 61 -4.11 -0.34 -1.55
C LEU A 61 -5.59 -0.70 -1.51
N GLY A 62 -5.97 -1.68 -0.69
CA GLY A 62 -7.37 -2.02 -0.44
C GLY A 62 -8.16 -0.85 0.13
N GLN A 63 -7.59 -0.14 1.11
CA GLN A 63 -8.20 1.04 1.72
C GLN A 63 -8.31 2.21 0.71
N ALA A 64 -7.28 2.47 -0.09
CA ALA A 64 -7.33 3.50 -1.13
C ALA A 64 -8.43 3.20 -2.17
N ARG A 65 -8.53 1.94 -2.62
CA ARG A 65 -9.61 1.49 -3.51
C ARG A 65 -10.99 1.65 -2.88
N ALA A 66 -11.14 1.27 -1.61
CA ALA A 66 -12.41 1.40 -0.89
C ALA A 66 -12.85 2.86 -0.77
N LEU A 67 -11.93 3.78 -0.50
CA LEU A 67 -12.22 5.22 -0.48
C LEU A 67 -12.75 5.69 -1.84
N ASN A 68 -12.12 5.29 -2.95
CA ASN A 68 -12.56 5.68 -4.29
C ASN A 68 -13.90 5.04 -4.70
N ALA A 69 -14.17 3.82 -4.24
CA ALA A 69 -15.42 3.10 -4.51
C ALA A 69 -16.65 3.70 -3.79
N CYS A 70 -16.47 4.48 -2.72
CA CYS A 70 -17.54 5.22 -2.04
C CYS A 70 -18.09 6.42 -2.84
N THR A 71 -18.04 6.37 -4.17
CA THR A 71 -18.73 7.33 -5.03
C THR A 71 -20.21 6.94 -5.15
N PRO A 72 -21.18 7.80 -4.77
CA PRO A 72 -22.56 7.57 -5.15
C PRO A 72 -22.64 7.61 -6.67
N ARG A 73 -23.29 6.60 -7.28
CA ARG A 73 -23.66 6.66 -8.70
C ARG A 73 -24.35 7.99 -8.97
N PRO A 74 -24.08 8.68 -10.08
CA PRO A 74 -24.97 9.75 -10.51
C PRO A 74 -26.37 9.14 -10.62
N VAL A 75 -27.28 9.59 -9.75
CA VAL A 75 -28.69 9.32 -9.93
C VAL A 75 -29.04 10.09 -11.20
N GLY A 76 -29.20 9.37 -12.30
CA GLY A 76 -29.72 9.95 -13.52
C GLY A 76 -31.06 10.61 -13.23
N GLY A 77 -31.18 11.87 -13.61
CA GLY A 77 -32.38 12.70 -13.56
C GLY A 77 -32.16 13.87 -14.49
#